data_AF-A0A3D3UTC3-F1
#
_entry.id   AF-A0A3D3UTC3-F1
#
_cell.length_a   1.000
_cell.length_b   1.000
_cell.length_c   1.000
_cell.angle_alpha   90.00
_cell.angle_beta   90.00
_cell.angle_gamma   90.00
#
_symmetry.space_group_name_H-M   'P 1'
#
loop_
_entity.id
_entity.type
_entity.pdbx_description
1 polymer ?
#
loop_
_entity_poly.entity_id
_entity_poly.type
_entity_poly.pdbx_seq_one_letter_code
_entity_poly.pdbx_strand_id
1 'polypeptide(L)'
;MRTEAHKSAKTPPDPGISEKMRFENQIEQPQFERHRRSWATLKWFEDTPKTEDAFYLRFQDLPDEDAVFLKSFYNLTDNWELFKMICQFWNVRTSN
;
A
#
# COMPACT_ATOMS: atom_id res chain seq x y z
N MET A 1 32.82 9.87 61.54
CA MET A 1 34.00 9.60 60.68
C MET A 1 33.58 8.62 59.59
N ARG A 2 34.03 8.86 58.34
CA ARG A 2 33.95 7.98 57.14
C ARG A 2 34.26 6.51 57.48
N THR A 3 33.76 5.49 56.78
CA THR A 3 33.93 5.24 55.32
C THR A 3 32.92 4.24 54.77
N GLU A 4 32.49 4.49 53.53
CA GLU A 4 31.83 3.56 52.60
C GLU A 4 32.82 2.56 52.00
N ALA A 5 32.37 1.37 51.59
CA ALA A 5 32.87 0.64 50.41
C ALA A 5 32.02 -0.62 50.13
N HIS A 6 30.84 -0.46 49.53
CA HIS A 6 30.17 -1.58 48.88
C HIS A 6 30.73 -1.76 47.46
N LYS A 7 31.53 -2.82 47.33
CA LYS A 7 31.99 -3.44 46.09
C LYS A 7 30.77 -3.97 45.32
N SER A 8 30.53 -3.45 44.13
CA SER A 8 29.75 -4.16 43.11
C SER A 8 30.36 -3.86 41.74
N ALA A 9 30.90 -4.91 41.12
CA ALA A 9 31.43 -4.88 39.78
C ALA A 9 30.59 -5.80 38.89
N LYS A 10 30.48 -5.39 37.62
CA LYS A 10 29.95 -6.08 36.43
C LYS A 10 28.51 -5.73 36.08
N THR A 11 28.34 -4.95 35.02
CA THR A 11 27.85 -5.43 33.72
C THR A 11 28.24 -4.37 32.65
N PRO A 12 28.83 -4.74 31.51
CA PRO A 12 29.11 -3.81 30.43
C PRO A 12 27.79 -3.50 29.67
N PRO A 13 27.48 -2.24 29.32
CA PRO A 13 26.43 -1.96 28.36
C PRO A 13 27.05 -1.99 26.95
N ASP A 14 26.78 -3.04 26.20
CA ASP A 14 26.89 -3.04 24.73
C ASP A 14 25.87 -4.06 24.18
N PRO A 15 25.19 -3.85 23.04
CA PRO A 15 25.40 -2.81 22.03
C PRO A 15 24.20 -1.87 21.85
N GLY A 16 24.47 -0.71 21.28
CA GLY A 16 23.50 0.09 20.54
C GLY A 16 22.95 -0.69 19.33
N ILE A 17 22.09 -1.68 19.58
CA ILE A 17 21.21 -2.25 18.57
C ILE A 17 20.03 -1.29 18.40
N SER A 18 20.36 -0.21 17.68
CA SER A 18 19.53 0.33 16.63
C SER A 18 18.09 0.67 17.04
N GLU A 19 17.92 1.79 17.75
CA GLU A 19 16.66 2.56 17.70
C GLU A 19 16.26 2.85 16.23
N LYS A 20 17.23 2.91 15.30
CA LYS A 20 17.00 2.99 13.85
C LYS A 20 16.11 1.85 13.30
N MET A 21 16.36 0.59 13.69
CA MET A 21 15.59 -0.56 13.20
C MET A 21 14.12 -0.56 13.65
N ARG A 22 13.77 0.09 14.77
CA ARG A 22 12.37 0.18 15.23
C ARG A 22 11.55 1.22 14.47
N PHE A 23 12.20 2.25 13.92
CA PHE A 23 11.51 3.29 13.14
C PHE A 23 11.40 2.95 11.66
N GLU A 24 12.41 2.30 11.06
CA GLU A 24 12.34 1.88 9.65
C GLU A 24 11.21 0.86 9.40
N ASN A 25 10.97 -0.06 10.35
CA ASN A 25 9.90 -1.05 10.25
C ASN A 25 8.46 -0.50 10.36
N GLN A 26 8.28 0.76 10.78
CA GLN A 26 6.95 1.39 10.92
C GLN A 26 6.62 2.33 9.76
N ILE A 27 7.62 2.83 9.05
CA ILE A 27 7.43 3.80 7.95
C ILE A 27 7.10 3.10 6.63
N GLU A 28 7.61 1.88 6.42
CA GLU A 28 7.42 1.16 5.16
C GLU A 28 6.12 0.34 5.07
N GLN A 29 5.54 -0.10 6.18
CA GLN A 29 4.34 -0.93 6.15
C GLN A 29 3.08 -0.28 5.55
N PRO A 30 2.75 1.00 5.83
CA PRO A 30 1.52 1.59 5.31
C PRO A 30 1.55 1.81 3.80
N GLN A 31 2.72 2.07 3.21
CA GLN A 31 2.87 2.16 1.75
C GLN A 31 2.73 0.78 1.09
N PHE A 32 3.35 -0.27 1.63
CA PHE A 32 3.23 -1.62 1.08
C PHE A 32 1.80 -2.15 1.13
N GLU A 33 1.07 -1.88 2.22
CA GLU A 33 -0.32 -2.33 2.35
C GLU A 33 -1.25 -1.62 1.36
N ARG A 34 -1.02 -0.31 1.11
CA ARG A 34 -1.79 0.43 0.09
C ARG A 34 -1.53 -0.09 -1.32
N HIS A 35 -0.28 -0.39 -1.67
CA HIS A 35 0.05 -0.97 -2.98
C HIS A 35 -0.49 -2.40 -3.13
N ARG A 36 -0.48 -3.19 -2.04
CA ARG A 36 -1.07 -4.52 -2.02
C ARG A 36 -2.58 -4.46 -2.24
N ARG A 37 -3.28 -3.55 -1.55
CA ARG A 37 -4.72 -3.36 -1.72
C ARG A 37 -5.06 -2.89 -3.15
N SER A 38 -4.33 -1.93 -3.71
CA SER A 38 -4.58 -1.47 -5.09
C SER A 38 -4.38 -2.57 -6.11
N TRP A 39 -3.31 -3.37 -5.95
CA TRP A 39 -3.10 -4.55 -6.78
C TRP A 39 -4.22 -5.58 -6.64
N ALA A 40 -4.66 -5.88 -5.41
CA ALA A 40 -5.76 -6.81 -5.17
C ALA A 40 -7.07 -6.35 -5.84
N THR A 41 -7.38 -5.06 -5.79
CA THR A 41 -8.54 -4.50 -6.50
C THR A 41 -8.35 -4.57 -8.02
N LEU A 42 -7.16 -4.26 -8.54
CA LEU A 42 -6.90 -4.34 -9.98
C LEU A 42 -6.97 -5.78 -10.52
N LYS A 43 -6.58 -6.77 -9.73
CA LYS A 43 -6.74 -8.20 -10.06
C LYS A 43 -8.18 -8.62 -10.31
N TRP A 44 -9.17 -7.87 -9.82
CA TRP A 44 -10.58 -8.11 -10.12
C TRP A 44 -10.90 -8.11 -11.63
N PHE A 45 -10.04 -7.45 -12.42
CA PHE A 45 -10.14 -7.34 -13.87
C PHE A 45 -9.20 -8.29 -14.65
N GLU A 46 -8.45 -9.15 -13.94
CA GLU A 46 -7.45 -10.04 -14.54
C GLU A 46 -8.06 -10.95 -15.61
N ASP A 47 -9.17 -11.62 -15.27
CA ASP A 47 -9.91 -12.56 -16.12
C ASP A 47 -10.96 -11.90 -17.04
N THR A 48 -11.03 -10.57 -17.05
CA THR A 48 -11.97 -9.85 -17.93
C THR A 48 -11.47 -9.88 -19.38
N PRO A 49 -12.34 -10.19 -20.37
CA PRO A 49 -11.99 -10.07 -21.78
C PRO A 49 -11.38 -8.69 -22.08
N LYS A 50 -10.29 -8.62 -22.84
CA LYS A 50 -9.54 -7.39 -23.11
C LYS A 50 -10.22 -6.48 -24.15
N THR A 51 -11.47 -6.13 -23.89
CA THR A 51 -12.29 -5.22 -24.66
C THR A 51 -12.84 -4.12 -23.75
N GLU A 52 -13.06 -2.92 -24.31
CA GLU A 52 -13.58 -1.78 -23.57
C GLU A 52 -14.92 -2.09 -22.91
N ASP A 53 -15.86 -2.68 -23.66
CA ASP A 53 -17.20 -3.00 -23.16
C ASP A 53 -17.18 -3.99 -21.99
N ALA A 54 -16.35 -5.04 -22.07
CA ALA A 54 -16.26 -6.03 -21.00
C ALA A 54 -15.65 -5.43 -19.73
N PHE A 55 -14.63 -4.57 -19.89
CA PHE A 55 -14.06 -3.81 -18.79
C PHE A 55 -15.06 -2.83 -18.20
N TYR A 56 -15.87 -2.16 -19.04
CA TYR A 56 -16.86 -1.20 -18.58
C TYR A 56 -17.94 -1.89 -17.75
N LEU A 57 -18.48 -3.03 -18.23
CA LEU A 57 -19.43 -3.83 -17.46
C LEU A 57 -18.83 -4.29 -16.13
N ARG A 58 -17.59 -4.80 -16.15
CA ARG A 58 -16.92 -5.23 -14.92
C ARG A 58 -16.67 -4.06 -13.95
N PHE A 59 -16.43 -2.87 -14.48
CA PHE A 59 -16.24 -1.64 -13.71
C PHE A 59 -17.55 -1.17 -13.06
N GLN A 60 -18.70 -1.34 -13.73
CA GLN A 60 -20.00 -1.04 -13.12
C GLN A 60 -20.30 -1.95 -11.92
N ASP A 61 -19.75 -3.18 -11.91
CA ASP A 61 -19.87 -4.13 -10.80
C ASP A 61 -18.80 -3.94 -9.71
N LEU A 62 -17.88 -2.96 -9.87
CA LEU A 62 -16.84 -2.69 -8.88
C LEU A 62 -17.47 -2.09 -7.61
N PRO A 63 -17.20 -2.61 -6.41
CA PRO A 63 -17.72 -2.02 -5.18
C PRO A 63 -17.32 -0.54 -5.03
N ASP A 64 -18.26 0.30 -4.60
CA ASP A 64 -18.05 1.75 -4.44
C ASP A 64 -16.84 2.06 -3.54
N GLU A 65 -16.65 1.28 -2.48
CA GLU A 65 -15.51 1.44 -1.55
C GLU A 65 -14.16 1.24 -2.25
N ASP A 66 -14.09 0.28 -3.18
CA ASP A 66 -12.90 -0.02 -3.94
C ASP A 66 -12.65 1.01 -5.05
N ALA A 67 -13.72 1.51 -5.68
CA ALA A 67 -13.64 2.63 -6.61
C ALA A 67 -13.15 3.91 -5.91
N VAL A 68 -13.66 4.22 -4.72
CA VAL A 68 -13.22 5.37 -3.89
C VAL A 68 -11.77 5.20 -3.46
N PHE A 69 -11.39 3.99 -3.03
CA PHE A 69 -10.02 3.69 -2.66
C PHE A 69 -9.06 3.88 -3.84
N LEU A 70 -9.37 3.33 -5.02
CA LEU A 70 -8.52 3.47 -6.20
C LEU A 70 -8.42 4.92 -6.67
N LYS A 71 -9.53 5.68 -6.67
CA LYS A 71 -9.50 7.13 -6.95
C LYS A 71 -8.56 7.86 -6.01
N SER A 72 -8.63 7.57 -4.72
CA SER A 72 -7.74 8.17 -3.71
C SER A 72 -6.28 7.72 -3.85
N PHE A 73 -6.04 6.49 -4.31
CA PHE A 73 -4.70 5.94 -4.52
C PHE A 73 -4.01 6.55 -5.74
N TYR A 74 -4.74 6.72 -6.84
CA TYR A 74 -4.24 7.29 -8.10
C TYR A 74 -4.44 8.81 -8.21
N ASN A 75 -5.00 9.45 -7.18
CA ASN A 75 -5.32 10.87 -7.15
C ASN A 75 -6.23 11.31 -8.32
N LEU A 76 -7.30 10.55 -8.54
CA LEU A 76 -8.32 10.78 -9.57
C LEU A 76 -9.61 11.29 -8.93
N THR A 77 -10.36 12.13 -9.65
CA THR A 77 -11.61 12.70 -9.15
C THR A 77 -12.83 12.04 -9.79
N ASP A 78 -12.69 11.56 -11.03
CA ASP A 78 -13.80 11.07 -11.83
C ASP A 78 -13.76 9.55 -12.07
N ASN A 79 -14.94 8.95 -12.23
CA ASN A 79 -15.07 7.52 -12.49
C ASN A 79 -14.58 7.15 -13.90
N TRP A 80 -14.73 8.04 -14.89
CA TRP A 80 -14.24 7.84 -16.24
C TRP A 80 -12.71 7.86 -16.31
N GLU A 81 -12.06 8.74 -15.53
CA GLU A 81 -10.60 8.73 -15.39
C GLU A 81 -10.11 7.44 -14.74
N LEU A 82 -10.80 6.97 -13.69
CA LEU A 82 -10.50 5.69 -13.07
C LEU A 82 -10.64 4.53 -14.06
N PHE A 83 -11.74 4.51 -14.82
CA PHE A 83 -11.97 3.51 -15.86
C PHE A 83 -10.85 3.49 -16.91
N LYS A 84 -10.47 4.66 -17.44
CA LYS A 84 -9.37 4.78 -18.41
C LYS A 84 -8.05 4.28 -17.82
N MET A 85 -7.76 4.60 -16.56
CA MET A 85 -6.56 4.11 -15.87
C MET A 85 -6.56 2.58 -15.77
N ILE A 86 -7.67 1.95 -15.38
CA ILE A 86 -7.80 0.49 -15.30
C ILE A 86 -7.62 -0.15 -16.68
N CYS A 87 -8.24 0.42 -17.73
CA CYS A 87 -8.08 -0.07 -19.10
C CYS A 87 -6.62 0.04 -19.57
N GLN A 88 -5.95 1.17 -19.32
CA GLN A 88 -4.53 1.35 -19.65
C GLN A 88 -3.65 0.35 -18.90
N PHE A 89 -3.91 0.12 -17.62
CA PHE A 89 -3.18 -0.84 -16.80
C PHE A 89 -3.21 -2.26 -17.39
N TRP A 90 -4.37 -2.66 -17.93
CA TRP A 90 -4.57 -3.98 -18.55
C TRP A 90 -4.36 -4.00 -20.06
N ASN A 91 -3.82 -2.93 -20.64
CA ASN A 91 -3.58 -2.77 -22.08
C ASN A 91 -4.84 -2.95 -22.95
N VAL A 92 -5.99 -2.47 -22.46
CA VAL A 92 -7.26 -2.40 -23.17
C VAL A 92 -7.37 -1.05 -23.87
N ARG A 93 -7.68 -1.07 -25.16
CA ARG A 93 -7.92 0.17 -25.93
C ARG A 93 -9.27 0.76 -25.53
N THR A 94 -9.26 2.03 -25.15
CA THR A 94 -10.47 2.83 -24.91
C THR A 94 -10.74 3.75 -26.09
N SER A 95 -12.01 3.94 -26.40
CA SER A 95 -12.44 4.94 -27.37
C SER A 95 -12.26 6.34 -26.77
N ASN A 96 -11.81 7.29 -27.60
CA ASN A 96 -11.37 8.60 -27.13
C ASN A 96 -12.52 9.60 -27.04
#